data_AF-A0A1V3XEW1-F1
#
_entry.id   AF-A0A1V3XEW1-F1
#
_cell.length_a   1.000
_cell.length_b   1.000
_cell.length_c   1.000
_cell.angle_alpha   90.00
_cell.angle_beta   90.00
_cell.angle_gamma   90.00
#
_symmetry.space_group_name_H-M   'P 1'
#
loop_
_entity.id
_entity.type
_entity.pdbx_description
1 polymer ?
#
loop_
_entity_poly.entity_id
_entity_poly.type
_entity_poly.pdbx_seq_one_letter_code
_entity_poly.pdbx_strand_id
1 'polypeptide(L)'
;MSQTPATTRTTFPGISSRAWEHPADRTALSALRRLKGFDQILKLLSGMLRERQHRLLYLASAARVGPRQFADLDALLDECADVLDAPAKPELYVVQSPIVNAYTIGMEQPFIVITSALYDLMTHDELRFVVGHELGHALSGHAVYRTMMMHLMRLARSFGVVPVGGWALRAIIAALLEWQRKSELSGDRAGLLCSQDLDTAIRVEMKLAGGGRLDKLDSEAFLAQAREYAHSGDMRDGLLKLLNLELQTHPFSVLRAAALNKWVDTGGYGKVMSGDYPRRADDDKSSFTDDLGQAARHYRDGFDQSDDPLIKGIRDGLGGFVDGVGRAATSAADSLGRKINEWRQPK
;
A
#
# COMPACT_ATOMS: atom_id res chain seq x y z
N MET A 1 -4.73 -31.70 18.65
CA MET A 1 -3.81 -30.73 18.02
C MET A 1 -3.20 -29.94 19.16
N SER A 2 -1.93 -30.16 19.45
CA SER A 2 -1.24 -29.48 20.55
C SER A 2 -1.09 -28.01 20.18
N GLN A 3 -1.76 -27.11 20.92
CA GLN A 3 -1.50 -25.69 20.82
C GLN A 3 -0.07 -25.45 21.28
N THR A 4 0.78 -25.01 20.36
CA THR A 4 2.10 -24.43 20.68
C THR A 4 1.87 -23.32 21.71
N PRO A 5 2.64 -23.26 22.81
CA PRO A 5 2.47 -22.19 23.79
C PRO A 5 2.64 -20.84 23.09
N ALA A 6 1.69 -19.92 23.32
CA ALA A 6 1.74 -18.57 22.79
C ALA A 6 2.99 -17.88 23.35
N THR A 7 4.08 -17.86 22.58
CA THR A 7 5.23 -17.01 22.87
C THR A 7 4.74 -15.58 22.95
N THR A 8 4.89 -14.94 24.11
CA THR A 8 4.59 -13.53 24.31
C THR A 8 5.30 -12.72 23.23
N ARG A 9 4.52 -11.97 22.43
CA ARG A 9 5.06 -11.16 21.34
C ARG A 9 5.85 -9.98 21.89
N THR A 10 6.89 -9.58 21.17
CA THR A 10 7.65 -8.38 21.51
C THR A 10 6.76 -7.15 21.32
N THR A 11 6.62 -6.31 22.32
CA THR A 11 5.93 -5.02 22.20
C THR A 11 6.94 -3.89 21.99
N PHE A 12 6.50 -2.80 21.37
CA PHE A 12 7.37 -1.66 21.06
C PHE A 12 6.89 -0.38 21.75
N PRO A 13 7.11 -0.22 23.07
CA PRO A 13 6.68 0.98 23.79
C PRO A 13 7.23 2.26 23.16
N GLY A 14 6.34 3.23 22.97
CA GLY A 14 6.61 4.54 22.41
C GLY A 14 6.92 4.54 20.91
N ILE A 15 6.79 3.43 20.18
CA ILE A 15 7.15 3.35 18.76
C ILE A 15 6.40 4.38 17.92
N SER A 16 7.12 5.06 17.03
CA SER A 16 6.57 5.95 16.01
C SER A 16 6.26 5.17 14.73
N SER A 17 5.25 5.60 13.98
CA SER A 17 4.94 5.01 12.68
C SER A 17 6.09 5.09 11.69
N ARG A 18 6.98 6.07 11.88
CA ARG A 18 8.25 6.23 11.17
C ARG A 18 9.16 4.99 11.25
N ALA A 19 8.95 4.09 12.22
CA ALA A 19 9.71 2.86 12.37
C ALA A 19 9.40 1.83 11.26
N TRP A 20 8.15 1.77 10.81
CA TRP A 20 7.72 0.85 9.75
C TRP A 20 7.43 1.55 8.43
N GLU A 21 7.14 2.86 8.43
CA GLU A 21 6.88 3.62 7.21
C GLU A 21 8.03 3.51 6.20
N HIS A 22 7.67 3.10 4.99
CA HIS A 22 8.60 3.00 3.88
C HIS A 22 9.12 4.40 3.50
N PRO A 23 10.43 4.62 3.27
CA PRO A 23 10.96 5.94 2.91
C PRO A 23 10.29 6.56 1.67
N ALA A 24 9.94 5.72 0.69
CA ALA A 24 9.21 6.14 -0.50
C ALA A 24 7.79 6.63 -0.21
N ASP A 25 7.12 6.06 0.78
CA ASP A 25 5.78 6.47 1.22
C ASP A 25 5.81 7.89 1.81
N ARG A 26 6.64 8.12 2.83
CA ARG A 26 6.82 9.44 3.46
C ARG A 26 7.16 10.54 2.44
N THR A 27 7.99 10.20 1.46
CA THR A 27 8.42 11.14 0.42
C THR A 27 7.30 11.42 -0.58
N ALA A 28 6.63 10.38 -1.07
CA ALA A 28 5.50 10.52 -1.98
C ALA A 28 4.39 11.35 -1.32
N LEU A 29 4.09 11.11 -0.05
CA LEU A 29 3.09 11.88 0.68
C LEU A 29 3.47 13.35 0.82
N SER A 30 4.72 13.61 1.18
CA SER A 30 5.22 14.98 1.35
C SER A 30 5.28 15.75 0.02
N ALA A 31 5.63 15.08 -1.08
CA ALA A 31 5.58 15.66 -2.43
C ALA A 31 4.14 15.97 -2.85
N LEU A 32 3.22 15.05 -2.57
CA LEU A 32 1.80 15.17 -2.88
C LEU A 32 1.14 16.35 -2.16
N ARG A 33 1.48 16.57 -0.88
CA ARG A 33 1.03 17.73 -0.09
C ARG A 33 1.48 19.08 -0.67
N ARG A 34 2.51 19.12 -1.51
CA ARG A 34 3.01 20.34 -2.15
C ARG A 34 2.37 20.63 -3.51
N LEU A 35 1.55 19.71 -4.03
CA LEU A 35 0.85 19.93 -5.30
C LEU A 35 -0.15 21.08 -5.16
N LYS A 36 -0.06 22.04 -6.07
CA LYS A 36 -0.95 23.20 -6.11
C LYS A 36 -2.42 22.75 -6.23
N GLY A 37 -3.26 23.18 -5.29
CA GLY A 37 -4.69 22.83 -5.26
C GLY A 37 -5.04 21.55 -4.49
N PHE A 38 -4.04 20.85 -3.94
CA PHE A 38 -4.27 19.68 -3.10
C PHE A 38 -5.08 20.02 -1.83
N ASP A 39 -4.76 21.15 -1.18
CA ASP A 39 -5.49 21.63 0.01
C ASP A 39 -6.95 21.99 -0.28
N GLN A 40 -7.27 22.50 -1.48
CA GLN A 40 -8.65 22.76 -1.89
C GLN A 40 -9.43 21.46 -2.07
N ILE A 41 -8.82 20.42 -2.66
CA ILE A 41 -9.44 19.09 -2.80
C ILE A 41 -9.66 18.47 -1.43
N LEU A 42 -8.67 18.56 -0.53
CA LEU A 42 -8.81 18.15 0.86
C LEU A 42 -10.00 18.83 1.54
N LYS A 43 -10.09 20.16 1.47
CA LYS A 43 -11.19 20.92 2.09
C LYS A 43 -12.56 20.56 1.48
N LEU A 44 -12.65 20.43 0.16
CA LEU A 44 -13.87 20.05 -0.54
C LEU A 44 -14.33 18.63 -0.14
N LEU A 45 -13.39 17.70 -0.08
CA LEU A 45 -13.67 16.33 0.35
C LEU A 45 -14.03 16.32 1.83
N SER A 46 -13.26 16.92 2.73
CA SER A 46 -13.59 17.00 4.16
C SER A 46 -14.99 17.59 4.42
N GLY A 47 -15.44 18.57 3.63
CA GLY A 47 -16.81 19.12 3.74
C GLY A 47 -17.91 18.19 3.21
N MET A 48 -17.62 17.38 2.18
CA MET A 48 -18.53 16.38 1.62
C MET A 48 -18.55 15.08 2.45
N LEU A 49 -17.44 14.79 3.12
CA LEU A 49 -17.17 13.65 3.97
C LEU A 49 -17.67 13.93 5.39
N ARG A 50 -18.98 13.89 5.58
CA ARG A 50 -19.50 13.64 6.93
C ARG A 50 -19.14 12.19 7.27
N GLU A 51 -18.02 11.99 7.97
CA GLU A 51 -17.52 10.70 8.46
C GLU A 51 -18.61 9.83 9.09
N ARG A 52 -19.56 10.50 9.76
CA ARG A 52 -20.79 9.92 10.30
C ARG A 52 -21.57 9.08 9.28
N GLN A 53 -21.61 9.45 7.99
CA GLN A 53 -22.34 8.68 6.97
C GLN A 53 -21.68 7.32 6.66
N HIS A 54 -20.35 7.25 6.54
CA HIS A 54 -19.66 5.98 6.28
C HIS A 54 -19.78 5.05 7.49
N ARG A 55 -19.54 5.61 8.67
CA ARG A 55 -19.68 4.87 9.94
C ARG A 55 -21.10 4.36 10.16
N LEU A 56 -22.13 5.18 9.86
CA LEU A 56 -23.52 4.74 9.90
C LEU A 56 -23.84 3.67 8.85
N LEU A 57 -23.25 3.77 7.65
CA LEU A 57 -23.41 2.75 6.61
C LEU A 57 -22.82 1.42 7.07
N TYR A 58 -21.58 1.38 7.56
CA TYR A 58 -20.98 0.14 8.07
C TYR A 58 -21.70 -0.38 9.32
N LEU A 59 -22.13 0.49 10.23
CA LEU A 59 -22.96 0.08 11.36
C LEU A 59 -24.28 -0.57 10.92
N ALA A 60 -24.84 -0.16 9.78
CA ALA A 60 -26.08 -0.71 9.23
C ALA A 60 -25.88 -1.95 8.33
N SER A 61 -24.68 -2.15 7.77
CA SER A 61 -24.43 -3.13 6.69
C SER A 61 -23.30 -4.13 6.96
N ALA A 62 -22.60 -4.01 8.10
CA ALA A 62 -21.49 -4.87 8.48
C ALA A 62 -21.62 -5.32 9.95
N ALA A 63 -20.96 -6.42 10.28
CA ALA A 63 -20.86 -6.88 11.66
C ALA A 63 -19.73 -6.11 12.36
N ARG A 64 -20.06 -5.38 13.42
CA ARG A 64 -19.04 -4.75 14.27
C ARG A 64 -18.31 -5.83 15.07
N VAL A 65 -16.99 -5.79 15.03
CA VAL A 65 -16.14 -6.70 15.80
C VAL A 65 -16.07 -6.26 17.26
N GLY A 66 -16.06 -7.24 18.14
CA GLY A 66 -15.98 -7.06 19.59
C GLY A 66 -16.05 -8.41 20.33
N PRO A 67 -16.13 -8.40 21.67
CA PRO A 67 -16.01 -9.61 22.48
C PRO A 67 -17.09 -10.68 22.24
N ARG A 68 -18.20 -10.31 21.57
CA ARG A 68 -19.32 -11.22 21.25
C ARG A 68 -19.50 -11.47 19.75
N GLN A 69 -18.75 -10.78 18.89
CA GLN A 69 -18.87 -10.86 17.43
C GLN A 69 -17.46 -10.83 16.84
N PHE A 70 -17.01 -11.94 16.25
CA PHE A 70 -15.62 -12.10 15.80
C PHE A 70 -14.61 -11.80 16.93
N ALA A 71 -14.79 -12.45 18.08
CA ALA A 71 -13.97 -12.22 19.27
C ALA A 71 -12.48 -12.55 19.04
N ASP A 72 -12.18 -13.41 18.08
CA ASP A 72 -10.83 -13.72 17.62
C ASP A 72 -10.18 -12.53 16.90
N LEU A 73 -10.89 -11.82 16.02
CA LEU A 73 -10.41 -10.58 15.42
C LEU A 73 -10.27 -9.45 16.44
N ASP A 74 -11.18 -9.39 17.41
CA ASP A 74 -11.13 -8.40 18.49
C ASP A 74 -9.84 -8.56 19.32
N ALA A 75 -9.51 -9.81 19.68
CA ALA A 75 -8.29 -10.17 20.39
C ALA A 75 -7.03 -9.92 19.54
N LEU A 76 -7.04 -10.28 18.24
CA LEU A 76 -5.92 -9.98 17.34
C LEU A 76 -5.66 -8.47 17.23
N LEU A 77 -6.71 -7.65 17.20
CA LEU A 77 -6.57 -6.20 17.16
C LEU A 77 -6.03 -5.64 18.49
N ASP A 78 -6.43 -6.20 19.64
CA ASP A 78 -5.81 -5.85 20.93
C ASP A 78 -4.33 -6.20 20.94
N GLU A 79 -3.97 -7.42 20.53
CA GLU A 79 -2.56 -7.84 20.43
C GLU A 79 -1.74 -6.91 19.52
N CYS A 80 -2.27 -6.56 18.34
CA CYS A 80 -1.60 -5.66 17.41
C CYS A 80 -1.47 -4.23 17.97
N ALA A 81 -2.50 -3.76 18.66
CA ALA A 81 -2.50 -2.46 19.33
C ALA A 81 -1.43 -2.41 20.43
N ASP A 82 -1.29 -3.47 21.22
CA ASP A 82 -0.26 -3.58 22.25
C ASP A 82 1.15 -3.65 21.63
N VAL A 83 1.32 -4.42 20.54
CA VAL A 83 2.61 -4.55 19.85
C VAL A 83 3.07 -3.20 19.30
N LEU A 84 2.20 -2.49 18.58
CA LEU A 84 2.52 -1.19 17.96
C LEU A 84 2.30 0.02 18.89
N ASP A 85 2.01 -0.22 20.17
CA ASP A 85 1.73 0.80 21.18
C ASP A 85 0.69 1.83 20.68
N ALA A 86 -0.39 1.34 20.07
CA ALA A 86 -1.41 2.17 19.47
C ALA A 86 -2.09 3.05 20.54
N PRO A 87 -2.19 4.38 20.34
CA PRO A 87 -2.79 5.27 21.34
C PRO A 87 -4.29 5.05 21.53
N ALA A 88 -4.94 4.47 20.52
CA ALA A 88 -6.34 4.09 20.56
C ALA A 88 -6.57 2.87 19.67
N LYS A 89 -7.45 1.97 20.12
CA LYS A 89 -7.93 0.84 19.33
C LYS A 89 -8.95 1.36 18.30
N PRO A 90 -8.67 1.28 16.98
CA PRO A 90 -9.66 1.64 15.98
C PRO A 90 -10.83 0.64 15.99
N GLU A 91 -11.97 1.04 15.46
CA GLU A 91 -13.05 0.07 15.25
C GLU A 91 -12.72 -0.87 14.11
N LEU A 92 -13.24 -2.10 14.19
CA LEU A 92 -13.11 -3.10 13.14
C LEU A 92 -14.48 -3.67 12.78
N TYR A 93 -14.71 -3.85 11.48
CA TYR A 93 -15.95 -4.38 10.93
C TYR A 93 -15.69 -5.53 9.97
N VAL A 94 -16.58 -6.52 9.94
CA VAL A 94 -16.61 -7.58 8.92
C VAL A 94 -17.78 -7.34 7.99
N VAL A 95 -17.50 -7.17 6.69
CA VAL A 95 -18.51 -6.97 5.65
C VAL A 95 -18.64 -8.23 4.79
N GLN A 96 -19.88 -8.62 4.47
CA GLN A 96 -20.11 -9.72 3.55
C GLN A 96 -19.63 -9.31 2.15
N SER A 97 -18.67 -10.06 1.61
CA SER A 97 -18.16 -9.84 0.26
C SER A 97 -17.43 -11.11 -0.20
N PRO A 98 -17.62 -11.52 -1.48
CA PRO A 98 -16.86 -12.63 -2.07
C PRO A 98 -15.43 -12.21 -2.46
N ILE A 99 -15.12 -10.92 -2.43
CA ILE A 99 -13.80 -10.38 -2.79
C ILE A 99 -12.93 -10.38 -1.53
N VAL A 100 -11.79 -11.06 -1.60
CA VAL A 100 -10.75 -11.06 -0.56
C VAL A 100 -10.15 -9.66 -0.46
N ASN A 101 -10.40 -8.97 0.66
CA ASN A 101 -9.91 -7.61 0.85
C ASN A 101 -9.94 -7.18 2.32
N ALA A 102 -9.03 -6.29 2.70
CA ALA A 102 -9.10 -5.50 3.92
C ALA A 102 -8.79 -4.04 3.60
N TYR A 103 -9.35 -3.13 4.40
CA TYR A 103 -9.01 -1.72 4.27
C TYR A 103 -9.28 -0.87 5.50
N THR A 104 -8.43 0.14 5.68
CA THR A 104 -8.56 1.19 6.69
C THR A 104 -8.95 2.51 6.07
N ILE A 105 -10.04 3.08 6.55
CA ILE A 105 -10.65 4.31 6.03
C ILE A 105 -11.15 5.17 7.19
N GLY A 106 -11.41 6.44 6.93
CA GLY A 106 -11.78 7.44 7.94
C GLY A 106 -10.86 8.65 7.92
N MET A 107 -11.32 9.76 8.50
CA MET A 107 -10.62 11.04 8.50
C MET A 107 -10.16 11.41 9.91
N GLU A 108 -11.09 11.55 10.86
CA GLU A 108 -10.82 11.84 12.27
C GLU A 108 -10.63 10.56 13.09
N GLN A 109 -11.50 9.56 12.88
CA GLN A 109 -11.44 8.28 13.56
C GLN A 109 -11.34 7.14 12.53
N PRO A 110 -10.12 6.73 12.15
CA PRO A 110 -9.95 5.62 11.22
C PRO A 110 -10.55 4.33 11.80
N PHE A 111 -11.16 3.53 10.92
CA PHE A 111 -11.66 2.21 11.23
C PHE A 111 -11.25 1.21 10.15
N ILE A 112 -11.14 -0.04 10.56
CA ILE A 112 -10.69 -1.17 9.75
C ILE A 112 -11.92 -1.93 9.26
N VAL A 113 -11.87 -2.40 8.02
CA VAL A 113 -12.88 -3.27 7.42
C VAL A 113 -12.20 -4.49 6.85
N ILE A 114 -12.71 -5.67 7.19
CA ILE A 114 -12.30 -6.97 6.64
C ILE A 114 -13.47 -7.56 5.89
N THR A 115 -13.24 -8.15 4.71
CA THR A 115 -14.29 -8.89 4.00
C THR A 115 -14.43 -10.31 4.54
N SER A 116 -15.64 -10.87 4.48
CA SER A 116 -15.87 -12.27 4.86
C SER A 116 -14.97 -13.24 4.09
N ALA A 117 -14.76 -13.01 2.78
CA ALA A 117 -13.86 -13.86 1.98
C ALA A 117 -12.39 -13.82 2.45
N LEU A 118 -11.90 -12.69 2.95
CA LEU A 118 -10.55 -12.63 3.53
C LEU A 118 -10.49 -13.38 4.86
N TYR A 119 -11.50 -13.16 5.72
CA TYR A 119 -11.62 -13.84 7.00
C TYR A 119 -11.64 -15.37 6.83
N ASP A 120 -12.37 -15.88 5.83
CA ASP A 120 -12.45 -17.32 5.54
C ASP A 120 -11.16 -17.88 4.90
N LEU A 121 -10.40 -17.06 4.18
CA LEU A 121 -9.18 -17.47 3.47
C LEU A 121 -7.95 -17.57 4.39
N MET A 122 -7.88 -16.69 5.38
CA MET A 122 -6.71 -16.54 6.24
C MET A 122 -6.82 -17.38 7.50
N THR A 123 -5.71 -17.97 7.92
CA THR A 123 -5.58 -18.58 9.24
C THR A 123 -5.48 -17.50 10.32
N HIS A 124 -5.59 -17.89 11.58
CA HIS A 124 -5.51 -16.95 12.70
C HIS A 124 -4.20 -16.14 12.72
N ASP A 125 -3.05 -16.77 12.44
CA ASP A 125 -1.76 -16.06 12.43
C ASP A 125 -1.60 -15.15 11.20
N GLU A 126 -2.15 -15.57 10.06
CA GLU A 126 -2.21 -14.74 8.84
C GLU A 126 -3.15 -13.54 9.02
N LEU A 127 -4.27 -13.71 9.75
CA LEU A 127 -5.14 -12.59 10.14
C LEU A 127 -4.42 -11.60 11.04
N ARG A 128 -3.52 -12.04 11.93
CA ARG A 128 -2.68 -11.13 12.72
C ARG A 128 -1.83 -10.21 11.84
N PHE A 129 -1.22 -10.75 10.78
CA PHE A 129 -0.48 -9.94 9.82
C PHE A 129 -1.40 -8.92 9.14
N VAL A 130 -2.58 -9.34 8.66
CA VAL A 130 -3.54 -8.46 7.99
C VAL A 130 -4.06 -7.36 8.92
N VAL A 131 -4.43 -7.70 10.16
CA VAL A 131 -4.91 -6.74 11.15
C VAL A 131 -3.79 -5.76 11.52
N GLY A 132 -2.57 -6.24 11.72
CA GLY A 132 -1.40 -5.40 11.97
C GLY A 132 -1.08 -4.47 10.80
N HIS A 133 -1.25 -4.94 9.56
CA HIS A 133 -1.08 -4.14 8.35
C HIS A 133 -2.08 -2.98 8.30
N GLU A 134 -3.37 -3.26 8.52
CA GLU A 134 -4.42 -2.24 8.51
C GLU A 134 -4.30 -1.26 9.70
N LEU A 135 -3.96 -1.77 10.89
CA LEU A 135 -3.62 -0.92 12.03
C LEU A 135 -2.43 0.00 11.72
N GLY A 136 -1.41 -0.51 11.02
CA GLY A 136 -0.29 0.29 10.51
C GLY A 136 -0.75 1.45 9.65
N HIS A 137 -1.71 1.24 8.74
CA HIS A 137 -2.31 2.32 7.95
C HIS A 137 -3.06 3.34 8.81
N ALA A 138 -3.78 2.90 9.84
CA ALA A 138 -4.46 3.81 10.77
C ALA A 138 -3.45 4.71 11.50
N LEU A 139 -2.39 4.11 12.05
CA LEU A 139 -1.36 4.79 12.84
C LEU A 139 -0.48 5.72 12.00
N SER A 140 -0.26 5.38 10.72
CA SER A 140 0.53 6.21 9.79
C SER A 140 -0.29 7.33 9.13
N GLY A 141 -1.57 7.47 9.48
CA GLY A 141 -2.46 8.49 8.90
C GLY A 141 -2.83 8.24 7.43
N HIS A 142 -2.67 7.01 6.94
CA HIS A 142 -2.94 6.63 5.55
C HIS A 142 -4.44 6.58 5.23
N ALA A 143 -5.28 6.36 6.25
CA ALA A 143 -6.73 6.25 6.12
C ALA A 143 -7.38 7.46 5.43
N VAL A 144 -6.89 8.68 5.72
CA VAL A 144 -7.36 9.95 5.13
C VAL A 144 -7.25 9.91 3.61
N TYR A 145 -6.05 9.64 3.10
CA TYR A 145 -5.75 9.68 1.68
C TYR A 145 -6.39 8.51 0.93
N ARG A 146 -6.50 7.34 1.55
CA ARG A 146 -7.24 6.20 0.99
C ARG A 146 -8.73 6.51 0.87
N THR A 147 -9.31 7.14 1.89
CA THR A 147 -10.71 7.62 1.86
C THR A 147 -10.89 8.59 0.70
N MET A 148 -10.01 9.59 0.57
CA MET A 148 -10.05 10.52 -0.57
C MET A 148 -9.98 9.81 -1.92
N MET A 149 -9.06 8.86 -2.09
CA MET A 149 -8.90 8.10 -3.33
C MET A 149 -10.20 7.39 -3.71
N MET A 150 -10.83 6.67 -2.78
CA MET A 150 -12.10 5.97 -3.05
C MET A 150 -13.18 6.92 -3.56
N HIS A 151 -13.28 8.12 -2.99
CA HIS A 151 -14.24 9.13 -3.43
C HIS A 151 -13.88 9.71 -4.80
N LEU A 152 -12.61 10.02 -5.04
CA LEU A 152 -12.14 10.49 -6.34
C LEU A 152 -12.38 9.44 -7.44
N MET A 153 -12.15 8.16 -7.17
CA MET A 153 -12.45 7.07 -8.11
C MET A 153 -13.95 6.89 -8.35
N ARG A 154 -14.79 7.08 -7.32
CA ARG A 154 -16.26 7.06 -7.50
C ARG A 154 -16.71 8.23 -8.37
N LEU A 155 -16.19 9.44 -8.10
CA LEU A 155 -16.47 10.64 -8.88
C LEU A 155 -16.01 10.46 -10.34
N ALA A 156 -14.79 9.97 -10.55
CA ALA A 156 -14.25 9.72 -11.88
C ALA A 156 -15.12 8.74 -12.69
N ARG A 157 -15.71 7.73 -12.04
CA ARG A 157 -16.67 6.81 -12.66
C ARG A 157 -18.02 7.45 -12.97
N SER A 158 -18.51 8.35 -12.12
CA SER A 158 -19.79 9.03 -12.31
C SER A 158 -19.78 10.14 -13.37
N PHE A 159 -18.62 10.75 -13.63
CA PHE A 159 -18.53 11.97 -14.45
C PHE A 159 -17.97 11.79 -15.87
N GLY A 160 -17.72 10.56 -16.35
CA GLY A 160 -17.42 10.23 -17.75
C GLY A 160 -16.54 11.23 -18.53
N VAL A 161 -15.25 10.93 -18.71
CA VAL A 161 -14.29 11.60 -19.64
C VAL A 161 -14.48 13.12 -19.82
N VAL A 162 -14.19 13.93 -18.79
CA VAL A 162 -14.18 15.40 -18.93
C VAL A 162 -12.88 15.88 -19.64
N PRO A 163 -12.93 16.69 -20.72
CA PRO A 163 -11.79 16.81 -21.63
C PRO A 163 -10.70 17.83 -21.26
N VAL A 164 -10.89 18.71 -20.26
CA VAL A 164 -9.91 19.81 -19.99
C VAL A 164 -9.48 19.92 -18.52
N GLY A 165 -10.38 19.71 -17.55
CA GLY A 165 -10.01 19.56 -16.12
C GLY A 165 -9.45 18.17 -15.76
N GLY A 166 -9.52 17.22 -16.71
CA GLY A 166 -9.15 15.83 -16.50
C GLY A 166 -7.65 15.61 -16.29
N TRP A 167 -6.76 16.41 -16.88
CA TRP A 167 -5.31 16.17 -16.81
C TRP A 167 -4.71 16.46 -15.42
N ALA A 168 -5.08 17.59 -14.81
CA ALA A 168 -4.64 17.90 -13.45
C ALA A 168 -5.22 16.90 -12.43
N LEU A 169 -6.51 16.56 -12.56
CA LEU A 169 -7.14 15.54 -11.71
C LEU A 169 -6.52 14.15 -11.92
N ARG A 170 -6.22 13.76 -13.17
CA ARG A 170 -5.51 12.51 -13.49
C ARG A 170 -4.11 12.48 -12.90
N ALA A 171 -3.37 13.59 -12.95
CA ALA A 171 -2.04 13.68 -12.32
C ALA A 171 -2.13 13.50 -10.80
N ILE A 172 -3.13 14.10 -10.15
CA ILE A 172 -3.38 13.92 -8.71
C ILE A 172 -3.78 12.48 -8.39
N ILE A 173 -4.67 11.88 -9.20
CA ILE A 173 -5.06 10.47 -9.04
C ILE A 173 -3.84 9.56 -9.22
N ALA A 174 -3.03 9.77 -10.26
CA ALA A 174 -1.82 8.98 -10.51
C ALA A 174 -0.81 9.12 -9.36
N ALA A 175 -0.60 10.34 -8.86
CA ALA A 175 0.28 10.60 -7.71
C ALA A 175 -0.23 9.93 -6.43
N LEU A 176 -1.54 10.01 -6.16
CA LEU A 176 -2.16 9.33 -5.02
C LEU A 176 -2.12 7.80 -5.17
N LEU A 177 -2.30 7.26 -6.38
CA LEU A 177 -2.18 5.81 -6.64
C LEU A 177 -0.74 5.33 -6.44
N GLU A 178 0.24 6.12 -6.87
CA GLU A 178 1.65 5.81 -6.63
C GLU A 178 1.97 5.86 -5.13
N TRP A 179 1.52 6.90 -4.44
CA TRP A 179 1.64 6.98 -2.99
C TRP A 179 0.97 5.77 -2.30
N GLN A 180 -0.25 5.41 -2.70
CA GLN A 180 -0.99 4.28 -2.14
C GLN A 180 -0.21 2.97 -2.32
N ARG A 181 0.42 2.75 -3.48
CA ARG A 181 1.30 1.59 -3.69
C ARG A 181 2.51 1.57 -2.76
N LYS A 182 3.09 2.73 -2.40
CA LYS A 182 4.20 2.79 -1.45
C LYS A 182 3.74 2.60 -0.01
N SER A 183 2.56 3.07 0.34
CA SER A 183 2.03 2.94 1.70
C SER A 183 1.66 1.50 2.04
N GLU A 184 1.35 0.65 1.05
CA GLU A 184 1.20 -0.80 1.26
C GLU A 184 2.47 -1.44 1.83
N LEU A 185 3.66 -1.01 1.39
CA LEU A 185 4.93 -1.51 1.94
C LEU A 185 5.12 -1.10 3.41
N SER A 186 4.58 0.05 3.80
CA SER A 186 4.54 0.49 5.20
C SER A 186 3.59 -0.38 6.01
N GLY A 187 2.41 -0.68 5.47
CA GLY A 187 1.45 -1.60 6.06
C GLY A 187 2.06 -2.99 6.23
N ASP A 188 2.76 -3.52 5.23
CA ASP A 188 3.39 -4.86 5.29
C ASP A 188 4.41 -4.95 6.42
N ARG A 189 5.20 -3.90 6.62
CA ARG A 189 6.15 -3.83 7.73
C ARG A 189 5.45 -3.80 9.08
N ALA A 190 4.36 -3.03 9.22
CA ALA A 190 3.54 -3.05 10.44
C ALA A 190 2.93 -4.43 10.69
N GLY A 191 2.38 -5.07 9.66
CA GLY A 191 1.87 -6.44 9.71
C GLY A 191 2.94 -7.45 10.12
N LEU A 192 4.18 -7.31 9.62
CA LEU A 192 5.31 -8.16 10.03
C LEU A 192 5.73 -7.89 11.48
N LEU A 193 5.69 -6.65 11.97
CA LEU A 193 5.97 -6.34 13.38
C LEU A 193 4.93 -6.95 14.32
N CYS A 194 3.65 -6.96 13.94
CA CYS A 194 2.60 -7.63 14.70
C CYS A 194 2.70 -9.15 14.64
N SER A 195 2.92 -9.71 13.43
CA SER A 195 2.97 -11.16 13.21
C SER A 195 4.29 -11.82 13.59
N GLN A 196 5.38 -11.07 13.67
CA GLN A 196 6.73 -11.52 14.09
C GLN A 196 7.19 -12.84 13.43
N ASP A 197 6.68 -13.10 12.24
CA ASP A 197 6.90 -14.32 11.48
C ASP A 197 6.88 -13.97 9.98
N LEU A 198 8.07 -13.95 9.38
CA LEU A 198 8.24 -13.67 7.96
C LEU A 198 7.52 -14.70 7.10
N ASP A 199 7.55 -15.99 7.48
CA ASP A 199 6.90 -17.04 6.69
C ASP A 199 5.38 -16.84 6.66
N THR A 200 4.78 -16.41 7.77
CA THR A 200 3.36 -16.01 7.80
C THR A 200 3.09 -14.84 6.86
N ALA A 201 3.91 -13.80 6.90
CA ALA A 201 3.74 -12.64 6.02
C ALA A 201 3.86 -13.02 4.53
N ILE A 202 4.83 -13.88 4.17
CA ILE A 202 4.98 -14.38 2.79
C ILE A 202 3.79 -15.26 2.38
N ARG A 203 3.28 -16.13 3.27
CA ARG A 203 2.08 -16.94 3.00
C ARG A 203 0.84 -16.07 2.75
N VAL A 204 0.67 -14.96 3.46
CA VAL A 204 -0.43 -14.01 3.18
C VAL A 204 -0.32 -13.50 1.75
N GLU A 205 0.85 -13.02 1.31
CA GLU A 205 1.03 -12.54 -0.06
C GLU A 205 0.81 -13.63 -1.11
N MET A 206 1.27 -14.86 -0.85
CA MET A 206 1.00 -16.02 -1.70
C MET A 206 -0.51 -16.29 -1.83
N LYS A 207 -1.26 -16.23 -0.73
CA LYS A 207 -2.72 -16.42 -0.73
C LYS A 207 -3.46 -15.29 -1.44
N LEU A 208 -2.99 -14.05 -1.30
CA LEU A 208 -3.56 -12.91 -2.03
C LEU A 208 -3.32 -13.03 -3.54
N ALA A 209 -2.19 -13.61 -3.96
CA ALA A 209 -1.89 -13.86 -5.37
C ALA A 209 -2.61 -15.10 -5.95
N GLY A 210 -2.63 -16.21 -5.21
CA GLY A 210 -2.98 -17.54 -5.74
C GLY A 210 -4.15 -18.24 -5.02
N GLY A 211 -4.73 -17.63 -4.00
CA GLY A 211 -5.81 -18.22 -3.18
C GLY A 211 -5.32 -19.23 -2.14
N GLY A 212 -6.26 -19.96 -1.53
CA GLY A 212 -6.01 -20.78 -0.33
C GLY A 212 -5.26 -22.11 -0.54
N ARG A 213 -4.83 -22.42 -1.77
CA ARG A 213 -4.18 -23.69 -2.13
C ARG A 213 -2.68 -23.68 -1.83
N LEU A 214 -2.33 -23.48 -0.56
CA LEU A 214 -0.93 -23.52 -0.12
C LEU A 214 -0.25 -24.88 -0.40
N ASP A 215 -1.01 -25.97 -0.53
CA ASP A 215 -0.50 -27.27 -0.98
C ASP A 215 0.02 -27.27 -2.44
N LYS A 216 -0.25 -26.21 -3.19
CA LYS A 216 0.17 -26.00 -4.58
C LYS A 216 1.11 -24.81 -4.76
N LEU A 217 1.41 -24.07 -3.68
CA LEU A 217 2.24 -22.88 -3.72
C LEU A 217 3.54 -23.13 -2.96
N ASP A 218 4.63 -22.64 -3.53
CA ASP A 218 5.98 -22.75 -2.96
C ASP A 218 6.55 -21.34 -2.76
N SER A 219 7.01 -21.05 -1.55
CA SER A 219 7.47 -19.71 -1.17
C SER A 219 8.78 -19.33 -1.86
N GLU A 220 9.69 -20.29 -2.06
CA GLU A 220 10.95 -20.04 -2.77
C GLU A 220 10.70 -19.76 -4.25
N ALA A 221 9.80 -20.52 -4.89
CA ALA A 221 9.38 -20.30 -6.27
C ALA A 221 8.66 -18.95 -6.41
N PHE A 222 7.81 -18.57 -5.45
CA PHE A 222 7.13 -17.26 -5.45
C PHE A 222 8.13 -16.10 -5.29
N LEU A 223 9.13 -16.22 -4.41
CA LEU A 223 10.21 -15.22 -4.29
C LEU A 223 11.16 -15.23 -5.50
N ALA A 224 11.38 -16.38 -6.13
CA ALA A 224 12.11 -16.47 -7.39
C ALA A 224 11.37 -15.76 -8.52
N GLN A 225 10.04 -15.88 -8.58
CA GLN A 225 9.20 -15.13 -9.50
C GLN A 225 9.34 -13.62 -9.27
N ALA A 226 9.50 -13.17 -8.03
CA ALA A 226 9.76 -11.75 -7.75
C ALA A 226 11.10 -11.28 -8.33
N ARG A 227 12.15 -12.10 -8.19
CA ARG A 227 13.46 -11.83 -8.80
C ARG A 227 13.34 -11.83 -10.31
N GLU A 228 12.69 -12.82 -10.91
CA GLU A 228 12.44 -12.84 -12.35
C GLU A 228 11.67 -11.60 -12.78
N TYR A 229 10.61 -11.18 -12.09
CA TYR A 229 9.89 -9.96 -12.41
C TYR A 229 10.78 -8.71 -12.33
N ALA A 230 11.71 -8.63 -11.37
CA ALA A 230 12.66 -7.52 -11.30
C ALA A 230 13.71 -7.53 -12.42
N HIS A 231 14.10 -8.71 -12.92
CA HIS A 231 15.21 -8.88 -13.89
C HIS A 231 14.73 -9.12 -15.34
N SER A 232 13.45 -9.43 -15.53
CA SER A 232 12.89 -9.89 -16.81
C SER A 232 12.67 -8.76 -17.80
N GLY A 233 12.90 -9.08 -19.07
CA GLY A 233 12.45 -8.30 -20.21
C GLY A 233 13.49 -7.35 -20.80
N ASP A 234 13.06 -6.62 -21.83
CA ASP A 234 13.80 -5.49 -22.38
C ASP A 234 13.26 -4.15 -21.81
N MET A 235 13.77 -3.03 -22.30
CA MET A 235 13.31 -1.70 -21.88
C MET A 235 11.81 -1.45 -22.12
N ARG A 236 11.18 -2.12 -23.10
CA ARG A 236 9.74 -2.02 -23.38
C ARG A 236 8.93 -2.77 -22.33
N ASP A 237 9.45 -3.91 -21.87
CA ASP A 237 8.84 -4.65 -20.77
C ASP A 237 8.88 -3.85 -19.45
N GLY A 238 9.93 -3.06 -19.21
CA GLY A 238 9.98 -2.10 -18.11
C GLY A 238 8.87 -1.04 -18.17
N LEU A 239 8.58 -0.50 -19.36
CA LEU A 239 7.46 0.43 -19.57
C LEU A 239 6.10 -0.25 -19.39
N LEU A 240 5.94 -1.49 -19.87
CA LEU A 240 4.72 -2.27 -19.69
C LEU A 240 4.47 -2.60 -18.21
N LYS A 241 5.51 -2.90 -17.44
CA LYS A 241 5.42 -3.08 -15.98
C LYS A 241 4.91 -1.81 -15.29
N LEU A 242 5.43 -0.64 -15.68
CA LEU A 242 4.95 0.64 -15.16
C LEU A 242 3.46 0.89 -15.51
N LEU A 243 3.06 0.63 -16.75
CA LEU A 243 1.67 0.78 -17.20
C LEU A 243 0.71 -0.21 -16.51
N ASN A 244 1.17 -1.44 -16.25
CA ASN A 244 0.39 -2.44 -15.51
C ASN A 244 0.15 -2.04 -14.04
N LEU A 245 1.07 -1.27 -13.46
CA LEU A 245 0.92 -0.74 -12.10
C LEU A 245 -0.03 0.47 -12.05
N GLU A 246 -0.15 1.26 -13.13
CA GLU A 246 -0.81 2.58 -13.12
C GLU A 246 -2.23 2.56 -12.54
N LEU A 247 -3.04 1.53 -12.86
CA LEU A 247 -4.44 1.40 -12.41
C LEU A 247 -4.65 0.44 -11.22
N GLN A 248 -3.58 -0.17 -10.69
CA GLN A 248 -3.66 -1.06 -9.54
C GLN A 248 -3.71 -0.26 -8.23
N THR A 249 -4.66 -0.59 -7.35
CA THR A 249 -4.80 0.03 -6.02
C THR A 249 -3.81 -0.53 -5.00
N HIS A 250 -3.26 -1.72 -5.22
CA HIS A 250 -2.25 -2.34 -4.37
C HIS A 250 -1.09 -2.83 -5.28
N PRO A 251 0.16 -2.82 -4.84
CA PRO A 251 1.25 -3.47 -5.57
C PRO A 251 0.97 -4.96 -5.73
N PHE A 252 1.56 -5.59 -6.75
CA PHE A 252 1.49 -7.05 -6.89
C PHE A 252 2.06 -7.74 -5.65
N SER A 253 1.35 -8.74 -5.12
CA SER A 253 1.75 -9.47 -3.91
C SER A 253 3.16 -10.05 -3.97
N VAL A 254 3.60 -10.48 -5.16
CA VAL A 254 4.97 -10.97 -5.38
C VAL A 254 6.05 -9.91 -5.09
N LEU A 255 5.76 -8.63 -5.38
CA LEU A 255 6.66 -7.51 -5.09
C LEU A 255 6.65 -7.14 -3.61
N ARG A 256 5.49 -7.24 -2.96
CA ARG A 256 5.33 -7.01 -1.51
C ARG A 256 6.10 -8.07 -0.71
N ALA A 257 5.97 -9.34 -1.09
CA ALA A 257 6.74 -10.44 -0.53
C ALA A 257 8.25 -10.21 -0.64
N ALA A 258 8.74 -9.80 -1.81
CA ALA A 258 10.15 -9.46 -1.98
C ALA A 258 10.59 -8.23 -1.16
N ALA A 259 9.73 -7.23 -1.00
CA ALA A 259 10.02 -6.05 -0.20
C ALA A 259 10.12 -6.37 1.31
N LEU A 260 9.26 -7.26 1.81
CA LEU A 260 9.35 -7.82 3.17
C LEU A 260 10.66 -8.57 3.37
N ASN A 261 10.98 -9.51 2.47
CA ASN A 261 12.23 -10.28 2.52
C ASN A 261 13.44 -9.34 2.54
N LYS A 262 13.47 -8.35 1.65
CA LYS A 262 14.53 -7.34 1.60
C LYS A 262 14.64 -6.55 2.91
N TRP A 263 13.53 -6.14 3.53
CA TRP A 263 13.58 -5.40 4.79
C TRP A 263 14.16 -6.23 5.96
N VAL A 264 13.90 -7.54 5.95
CA VAL A 264 14.52 -8.49 6.88
C VAL A 264 16.01 -8.67 6.59
N ASP A 265 16.37 -8.98 5.34
CA ASP A 265 17.75 -9.28 4.91
C ASP A 265 18.70 -8.09 5.12
N THR A 266 18.20 -6.87 4.89
CA THR A 266 18.96 -5.62 5.11
C THR A 266 19.04 -5.19 6.57
N GLY A 267 18.44 -5.97 7.49
CA GLY A 267 18.48 -5.73 8.94
C GLY A 267 17.52 -4.67 9.45
N GLY A 268 16.68 -4.07 8.59
CA GLY A 268 15.71 -3.06 8.99
C GLY A 268 14.66 -3.60 9.98
N TYR A 269 14.16 -4.82 9.74
CA TYR A 269 13.28 -5.52 10.68
C TYR A 269 14.01 -5.84 11.99
N GLY A 270 15.21 -6.43 11.90
CA GLY A 270 16.02 -6.78 13.07
C GLY A 270 16.33 -5.59 13.97
N LYS A 271 16.56 -4.42 13.39
CA LYS A 271 16.80 -3.16 14.11
C LYS A 271 15.63 -2.78 15.02
N VAL A 272 14.41 -2.83 14.48
CA VAL A 272 13.18 -2.56 15.27
C VAL A 272 12.99 -3.64 16.33
N MET A 273 13.15 -4.91 15.97
CA MET A 273 13.04 -6.04 16.91
C MET A 273 14.05 -5.95 18.08
N SER A 274 15.23 -5.37 17.85
CA SER A 274 16.24 -5.15 18.91
C SER A 274 15.98 -3.93 19.81
N GLY A 275 14.90 -3.17 19.57
CA GLY A 275 14.56 -1.98 20.34
C GLY A 275 15.12 -0.66 19.81
N ASP A 276 15.79 -0.67 18.65
CA ASP A 276 16.33 0.52 18.00
C ASP A 276 15.34 1.03 16.93
N TYR A 277 14.34 1.78 17.40
CA TYR A 277 13.29 2.36 16.56
C TYR A 277 12.98 3.81 16.96
N PRO A 278 12.52 4.65 16.03
CA PRO A 278 12.09 6.01 16.34
C PRO A 278 10.89 5.99 17.28
N ARG A 279 10.85 6.95 18.21
CA ARG A 279 9.80 7.08 19.22
C ARG A 279 8.92 8.28 18.94
N ARG A 280 7.62 8.16 19.24
CA ARG A 280 6.62 9.24 19.03
C ARG A 280 6.99 10.54 19.74
N ALA A 281 7.63 10.45 20.90
CA ALA A 281 8.10 11.62 21.66
C ALA A 281 9.12 12.49 20.89
N ASP A 282 9.74 11.96 19.84
CA ASP A 282 10.73 12.66 19.02
C ASP A 282 10.20 13.04 17.63
N ASP A 283 8.92 12.77 17.32
CA ASP A 283 8.35 13.05 15.99
C ASP A 283 8.41 14.54 15.63
N ASP A 284 8.13 15.43 16.59
CA ASP A 284 8.17 16.90 16.41
C ASP A 284 9.57 17.45 16.08
N LYS A 285 10.63 16.69 16.42
CA LYS A 285 12.01 17.07 16.14
C LYS A 285 12.47 16.62 14.76
N SER A 286 11.71 15.75 14.10
CA SER A 286 12.06 15.21 12.79
C SER A 286 11.71 16.20 11.68
N SER A 287 12.67 16.48 10.79
CA SER A 287 12.49 17.46 9.72
C SER A 287 12.20 16.79 8.37
N PHE A 288 11.49 17.51 7.49
CA PHE A 288 11.29 17.08 6.10
C PHE A 288 12.61 16.82 5.35
N THR A 289 13.69 17.54 5.70
CA THR A 289 15.02 17.31 5.13
C THR A 289 15.60 15.95 5.51
N ASP A 290 15.30 15.46 6.72
CA ASP A 290 15.72 14.12 7.16
C ASP A 290 14.99 13.02 6.38
N ASP A 291 13.70 13.22 6.12
CA ASP A 291 12.88 12.28 5.34
C ASP A 291 13.32 12.22 3.88
N LEU A 292 13.59 13.39 3.26
CA LEU A 292 14.20 13.44 1.93
C LEU A 292 15.58 12.77 1.90
N GLY A 293 16.42 12.99 2.91
CA GLY A 293 17.74 12.37 2.99
C GLY A 293 17.66 10.84 3.10
N GLN A 294 16.74 10.32 3.90
CA GLN A 294 16.49 8.88 4.04
C GLN A 294 15.96 8.28 2.74
N ALA A 295 15.03 8.96 2.08
CA ALA A 295 14.51 8.51 0.80
C ALA A 295 15.55 8.59 -0.31
N ALA A 296 16.34 9.67 -0.39
CA ALA A 296 17.41 9.80 -1.36
C ALA A 296 18.45 8.68 -1.21
N ARG A 297 18.83 8.32 0.02
CA ARG A 297 19.67 7.14 0.28
C ARG A 297 18.98 5.87 -0.20
N HIS A 298 17.72 5.65 0.18
CA HIS A 298 16.97 4.46 -0.23
C HIS A 298 16.78 4.34 -1.75
N TYR A 299 16.51 5.45 -2.45
CA TYR A 299 16.39 5.50 -3.91
C TYR A 299 17.73 5.36 -4.60
N ARG A 300 18.80 5.99 -4.08
CA ARG A 300 20.16 5.82 -4.62
C ARG A 300 20.60 4.38 -4.47
N ASP A 301 20.49 3.81 -3.28
CA ASP A 301 20.88 2.42 -3.02
C ASP A 301 19.98 1.46 -3.85
N GLY A 302 18.70 1.77 -4.00
CA GLY A 302 17.77 1.03 -4.86
C GLY A 302 18.06 1.15 -6.36
N PHE A 303 18.51 2.32 -6.82
CA PHE A 303 18.91 2.59 -8.21
C PHE A 303 20.25 1.92 -8.54
N ASP A 304 21.22 2.04 -7.63
CA ASP A 304 22.55 1.43 -7.75
C ASP A 304 22.46 -0.10 -7.73
N GLN A 305 21.54 -0.66 -6.93
CA GLN A 305 21.29 -2.10 -6.85
C GLN A 305 20.17 -2.58 -7.79
N SER A 306 19.59 -1.70 -8.61
CA SER A 306 18.46 -2.10 -9.47
C SER A 306 18.96 -3.00 -10.59
N ASP A 307 18.33 -4.18 -10.70
CA ASP A 307 18.56 -5.08 -11.80
C ASP A 307 17.58 -4.87 -12.98
N ASP A 308 16.66 -3.91 -12.87
CA ASP A 308 15.67 -3.60 -13.91
C ASP A 308 16.35 -3.05 -15.17
N PRO A 309 16.11 -3.62 -16.36
CA PRO A 309 16.76 -3.22 -17.61
C PRO A 309 16.60 -1.73 -17.98
N LEU A 310 15.47 -1.11 -17.62
CA LEU A 310 15.20 0.30 -17.87
C LEU A 310 16.05 1.16 -16.93
N ILE A 311 16.13 0.79 -15.65
CA ILE A 311 16.98 1.48 -14.66
C ILE A 311 18.47 1.29 -14.97
N LYS A 312 18.89 0.08 -15.36
CA LYS A 312 20.26 -0.18 -15.84
C LYS A 312 20.60 0.69 -17.04
N GLY A 313 19.72 0.75 -18.06
CA GLY A 313 19.95 1.56 -19.25
C GLY A 313 20.10 3.06 -18.96
N ILE A 314 19.36 3.59 -17.99
CA ILE A 314 19.50 4.98 -17.51
C ILE A 314 20.82 5.16 -16.75
N ARG A 315 21.15 4.25 -15.84
CA ARG A 315 22.39 4.29 -15.04
C ARG A 315 23.64 4.20 -15.91
N ASP A 316 23.61 3.36 -16.92
CA ASP A 316 24.73 3.09 -17.83
C ASP A 316 24.88 4.18 -18.91
N GLY A 317 24.09 5.25 -18.85
CA GLY A 317 24.32 6.48 -19.62
C GLY A 317 23.90 6.41 -21.09
N LEU A 318 22.93 5.57 -21.47
CA LEU A 318 22.38 5.53 -22.82
C LEU A 318 21.54 6.80 -23.10
N GLY A 319 22.21 7.91 -23.42
CA GLY A 319 21.67 9.26 -23.59
C GLY A 319 20.68 9.50 -24.75
N GLY A 320 20.18 8.46 -25.42
CA GLY A 320 19.20 8.58 -26.50
C GLY A 320 17.73 8.63 -26.06
N PHE A 321 17.44 8.52 -24.76
CA PHE A 321 16.10 8.14 -24.29
C PHE A 321 15.19 9.31 -23.85
N VAL A 322 15.73 10.49 -23.50
CA VAL A 322 14.86 11.66 -23.26
C VAL A 322 14.09 12.01 -24.54
N ASP A 323 14.74 11.87 -25.70
CA ASP A 323 14.13 12.07 -27.01
C ASP A 323 13.26 10.87 -27.46
N GLY A 324 13.63 9.65 -27.08
CA GLY A 324 12.93 8.41 -27.44
C GLY A 324 11.59 8.23 -26.73
N VAL A 325 11.53 8.51 -25.41
CA VAL A 325 10.28 8.47 -24.62
C VAL A 325 9.31 9.54 -25.10
N GLY A 326 9.83 10.74 -25.39
CA GLY A 326 9.04 11.82 -25.98
C GLY A 326 8.36 11.40 -27.27
N ARG A 327 9.11 10.73 -28.18
CA ARG A 327 8.62 10.24 -29.48
C ARG A 327 7.67 9.04 -29.37
N ALA A 328 7.92 8.11 -28.46
CA ALA A 328 7.06 6.95 -28.26
C ALA A 328 5.69 7.38 -27.69
N ALA A 329 5.68 8.29 -26.70
CA ALA A 329 4.47 8.86 -26.13
C ALA A 329 3.66 9.68 -27.16
N THR A 330 4.33 10.48 -28.02
CA THR A 330 3.65 11.18 -29.13
C THR A 330 3.09 10.20 -30.15
N SER A 331 3.83 9.15 -30.52
CA SER A 331 3.36 8.17 -31.51
C SER A 331 2.13 7.38 -31.03
N ALA A 332 2.06 7.08 -29.72
CA ALA A 332 0.91 6.41 -29.10
C ALA A 332 -0.31 7.35 -29.04
N ALA A 333 -0.11 8.62 -28.70
CA ALA A 333 -1.15 9.65 -28.75
C ALA A 333 -1.67 9.87 -30.18
N ASP A 334 -0.79 9.88 -31.18
CA ASP A 334 -1.14 10.03 -32.60
C ASP A 334 -1.84 8.79 -33.17
N SER A 335 -1.49 7.59 -32.70
CA SER A 335 -2.18 6.34 -33.04
C SER A 335 -3.61 6.31 -32.48
N LEU A 336 -3.78 6.72 -31.22
CA LEU A 336 -5.09 6.87 -30.57
C LEU A 336 -5.93 7.96 -31.23
N GLY A 337 -5.33 9.11 -31.56
CA GLY A 337 -6.00 10.20 -32.28
C GLY A 337 -6.49 9.79 -33.67
N ARG A 338 -5.68 9.02 -34.42
CA ARG A 338 -6.07 8.47 -35.73
C ARG A 338 -7.23 7.48 -35.62
N LYS A 339 -7.18 6.54 -34.67
CA LYS A 339 -8.29 5.58 -34.44
C LYS A 339 -9.60 6.27 -34.02
N ILE A 340 -9.52 7.36 -33.25
CA ILE A 340 -10.69 8.15 -32.86
C ILE A 340 -11.28 8.92 -34.06
N ASN A 341 -10.43 9.41 -34.97
CA ASN A 341 -10.89 10.07 -36.20
C ASN A 341 -11.50 9.09 -37.21
N GLU A 342 -10.96 7.88 -37.33
CA GLU A 342 -11.53 6.80 -38.15
C GLU A 342 -12.92 6.38 -37.67
N TRP A 343 -13.17 6.41 -36.34
CA TRP A 343 -14.49 6.13 -35.76
C TRP A 343 -15.52 7.26 -35.95
N ARG A 344 -15.07 8.48 -36.27
CA ARG A 344 -15.94 9.66 -36.43
C ARG A 344 -16.34 9.95 -37.88
N GLN A 345 -15.80 9.22 -38.85
CA GLN A 345 -16.28 9.30 -40.24
C GLN A 345 -17.24 8.14 -40.52
N PRO A 346 -18.56 8.38 -40.61
CA PRO A 346 -19.46 7.39 -41.18
C PRO A 346 -19.10 7.20 -42.66
N LYS A 347 -19.10 5.95 -43.13
CA LYS A 347 -18.98 5.62 -44.55
C LYS A 347 -20.11 6.23 -45.37
#